data_AF-T1CHK3-F1
#
_entry.id   AF-T1CHK3-F1
#
_cell.length_a   1.000
_cell.length_b   1.000
_cell.length_c   1.000
_cell.angle_alpha   90.00
_cell.angle_beta   90.00
_cell.angle_gamma   90.00
#
_symmetry.space_group_name_H-M   'P 1'
#
loop_
_entity.id
_entity.type
_entity.pdbx_description
1 polymer ?
#
loop_
_entity_poly.entity_id
_entity_poly.type
_entity_poly.pdbx_seq_one_letter_code
_entity_poly.pdbx_strand_id
1 'polypeptide(L)' 'TTLVDPAVEHALAPLRLIRVDVTTDDAASRALLKRYDLLGPPVTLFFAPDGQEQRAERLVGTEGAAAFLQRIDRAGL' A
#
# COMPACT_ATOMS: atom_id res chain seq x y z
N THR A 1 -10.30 -8.96 4.01
CA THR A 1 -10.50 -9.00 5.48
C THR A 1 -9.41 -8.23 6.21
N THR A 2 -8.16 -8.27 5.76
CA THR A 2 -7.02 -7.55 6.37
C THR A 2 -7.26 -6.06 6.64
N LEU A 3 -7.69 -5.28 5.65
CA LEU A 3 -7.88 -3.83 5.82
C LEU A 3 -9.12 -3.44 6.64
N VAL A 4 -10.00 -4.39 6.95
CA VAL A 4 -11.19 -4.19 7.81
C VAL A 4 -10.99 -4.83 9.19
N ASP A 5 -9.78 -5.32 9.48
CA ASP A 5 -9.44 -5.80 10.81
C ASP A 5 -9.32 -4.59 11.75
N PRO A 6 -9.99 -4.58 12.92
CA PRO A 6 -9.98 -3.43 13.81
C PRO A 6 -8.59 -2.98 14.25
N ALA A 7 -7.63 -3.90 14.39
CA ALA A 7 -6.26 -3.55 14.74
C ALA A 7 -5.54 -2.85 13.58
N VAL A 8 -5.79 -3.31 12.34
CA VAL A 8 -5.27 -2.66 11.13
C VAL A 8 -5.92 -1.29 10.93
N GLU A 9 -7.23 -1.17 11.11
CA GLU A 9 -7.92 0.14 11.03
C GLU A 9 -7.34 1.14 12.04
N HIS A 10 -7.07 0.70 13.27
CA HIS A 10 -6.46 1.54 14.30
C HIS A 10 -5.03 1.98 13.92
N ALA A 11 -4.22 1.06 13.39
CA ALA A 11 -2.85 1.38 12.94
C ALA A 11 -2.83 2.33 11.73
N LEU A 12 -3.85 2.26 10.87
CA LEU A 12 -3.97 3.12 9.70
C LEU A 12 -4.62 4.48 9.99
N ALA A 13 -5.34 4.63 11.11
CA ALA A 13 -6.04 5.85 11.49
C ALA A 13 -5.18 7.14 11.52
N PRO A 14 -3.90 7.13 11.96
CA PRO A 14 -3.06 8.32 11.91
C PRO A 14 -2.49 8.61 10.51
N LEU A 15 -2.64 7.69 9.55
CA LEU A 15 -2.01 7.76 8.24
C LEU A 15 -2.93 8.35 7.18
N ARG A 16 -2.33 8.93 6.13
CA ARG A 16 -3.07 9.34 4.94
C ARG A 16 -3.23 8.15 4.00
N LEU A 17 -4.43 7.57 3.97
CA LEU A 17 -4.77 6.49 3.04
C LEU A 17 -5.12 7.04 1.66
N ILE A 18 -4.42 6.55 0.64
CA ILE A 18 -4.70 6.86 -0.76
C ILE A 18 -5.07 5.56 -1.45
N ARG A 19 -6.31 5.48 -1.93
CA ARG A 19 -6.77 4.39 -2.78
C ARG A 19 -6.84 4.89 -4.21
N VAL A 20 -6.13 4.23 -5.10
CA VAL A 20 -6.21 4.50 -6.54
C VAL A 20 -6.86 3.31 -7.22
N ASP A 21 -7.92 3.58 -7.97
CA ASP A 21 -8.55 2.58 -8.81
C ASP A 21 -7.88 2.59 -10.18
N VAL A 22 -7.24 1.47 -10.53
CA VAL A 22 -6.59 1.23 -11.83
C VAL A 22 -7.26 0.09 -12.57
N THR A 23 -8.54 -0.20 -12.28
CA THR A 23 -9.30 -1.28 -12.94
C THR A 23 -9.40 -1.06 -14.45
N THR A 24 -9.48 0.20 -14.88
CA THR A 24 -9.43 0.55 -16.31
C THR A 24 -7.98 0.69 -16.78
N ASP A 25 -7.63 -0.05 -17.84
CA ASP A 25 -6.34 0.07 -18.53
C ASP A 25 -6.34 1.30 -19.45
N ASP A 26 -6.27 2.48 -18.85
CA ASP A 26 -6.09 3.75 -19.56
C ASP A 26 -4.65 4.28 -19.45
N ALA A 27 -4.38 5.40 -20.12
CA ALA A 27 -3.04 5.99 -20.14
C ALA A 27 -2.57 6.44 -18.75
N ALA A 28 -3.48 6.87 -17.86
CA ALA A 28 -3.15 7.31 -16.52
C ALA A 28 -2.80 6.12 -15.61
N SER A 29 -3.60 5.05 -15.67
CA SER A 29 -3.32 3.79 -14.98
C SER A 29 -1.97 3.21 -15.40
N ARG A 30 -1.69 3.12 -16.71
CA ARG A 30 -0.39 2.65 -17.22
C ARG A 30 0.77 3.53 -16.77
N ALA A 31 0.61 4.85 -16.81
CA ALA A 31 1.64 5.77 -16.37
C ALA A 31 1.94 5.63 -14.86
N LEU A 32 0.90 5.43 -14.04
CA LEU A 32 1.04 5.22 -12.60
C LEU A 32 1.78 3.92 -12.29
N LEU A 33 1.34 2.80 -12.89
CA LEU A 33 1.98 1.49 -12.72
C LEU A 33 3.44 1.55 -13.15
N LYS A 34 3.73 2.16 -14.31
CA LYS A 34 5.11 2.33 -14.80
C LYS A 34 5.95 3.20 -13.86
N ARG A 35 5.40 4.30 -13.33
CA ARG A 35 6.11 5.20 -12.41
C ARG A 35 6.59 4.47 -11.16
N TYR A 36 5.78 3.55 -10.63
CA TYR A 36 6.11 2.78 -9.43
C TYR A 36 6.69 1.39 -9.73
N ASP A 37 6.95 1.07 -10.99
CA ASP A 37 7.47 -0.23 -11.43
C ASP A 37 6.59 -1.40 -10.94
N LEU A 38 5.28 -1.26 -11.18
CA LEU A 38 4.27 -2.23 -10.77
C LEU A 38 3.74 -2.99 -11.99
N LEU A 39 3.70 -4.32 -11.87
CA LEU A 39 3.15 -5.19 -12.92
C LEU A 39 1.61 -5.21 -12.93
N GLY A 40 0.98 -4.96 -11.79
CA GLY A 40 -0.47 -4.90 -11.65
C GLY A 40 -0.92 -5.02 -10.19
N PRO A 41 -2.19 -4.71 -9.90
CA PRO A 41 -2.78 -4.86 -8.56
C PRO A 41 -3.06 -6.34 -8.19
N PRO A 42 -3.31 -6.65 -6.89
CA PRO A 42 -3.30 -5.72 -5.76
C PRO A 42 -1.88 -5.44 -5.26
N VAL A 43 -1.57 -4.16 -5.04
CA VAL A 43 -0.30 -3.69 -4.45
C VAL A 43 -0.58 -2.63 -3.40
N THR A 44 0.11 -2.72 -2.26
CA THR A 44 0.15 -1.65 -1.26
C THR A 44 1.56 -1.07 -1.19
N LEU A 45 1.66 0.25 -1.30
CA LEU A 45 2.89 1.01 -1.20
C LEU A 45 2.89 1.81 0.10
N PHE A 46 4.05 1.95 0.72
CA PHE A 46 4.26 2.71 1.94
C PHE A 46 5.17 3.89 1.65
N PHE A 47 4.84 5.06 2.18
CA PHE A 47 5.59 6.29 1.99
C PHE A 47 5.86 6.92 3.35
N ALA A 48 7.12 7.27 3.62
CA ALA A 48 7.50 8.01 4.81
C ALA A 48 7.00 9.47 4.75
N PRO A 49 7.00 10.20 5.88
CA PRO A 49 6.55 11.60 5.93
C PRO A 49 7.31 12.56 4.98
N ASP A 50 8.51 12.19 4.57
CA ASP A 50 9.33 12.92 3.58
C ASP A 50 8.92 12.64 2.11
N GLY A 51 7.92 11.76 1.91
CA GLY A 51 7.44 11.33 0.60
C GLY A 51 8.28 10.24 -0.05
N GLN A 52 9.32 9.72 0.62
CA GLN A 52 10.12 8.61 0.10
C GLN A 52 9.37 7.29 0.27
N GLU A 53 9.40 6.49 -0.79
CA GLU A 53 8.77 5.18 -0.79
C GLU A 53 9.62 4.15 -0.01
N GLN A 54 8.99 3.45 0.92
CA GLN A 54 9.59 2.32 1.65
C GLN A 54 9.51 1.05 0.80
N ARG A 55 10.34 1.00 -0.26
CA ARG A 55 10.30 -0.06 -1.28
C ARG A 55 10.47 -1.49 -0.74
N ALA A 56 11.26 -1.66 0.33
CA ALA A 56 11.48 -2.94 0.98
C ALA A 56 10.17 -3.53 1.57
N GLU A 57 9.24 -2.67 1.95
CA GLU A 57 7.98 -3.08 2.57
C GLU A 57 6.80 -3.11 1.60
N ARG A 58 7.03 -2.99 0.28
CA ARG A 58 5.97 -3.20 -0.72
C ARG A 58 5.26 -4.53 -0.48
N LEU A 59 3.92 -4.47 -0.45
CA LEU A 59 3.09 -5.67 -0.44
C LEU A 59 2.55 -5.89 -1.86
N VAL A 60 2.93 -7.00 -2.47
CA VAL A 60 2.33 -7.50 -3.71
C VAL A 60 1.42 -8.67 -3.35
N GLY A 61 0.16 -8.61 -3.79
CA GLY A 61 -0.84 -9.59 -3.41
C GLY A 61 -1.58 -9.22 -2.12
N THR A 62 -1.85 -10.22 -1.30
CA THR A 62 -2.57 -10.05 -0.02
C THR A 62 -1.84 -10.79 1.09
N GLU A 63 -1.95 -10.29 2.31
CA GLU A 63 -1.46 -10.95 3.51
C GLU A 63 -2.44 -10.79 4.67
N GLY A 64 -2.30 -11.58 5.74
CA GLY A 64 -3.16 -11.50 6.92
C GLY A 64 -2.88 -10.27 7.80
N ALA A 65 -3.81 -9.91 8.67
CA ALA A 65 -3.73 -8.72 9.53
C ALA A 65 -2.44 -8.66 10.37
N ALA A 66 -2.04 -9.77 11.00
CA ALA A 66 -0.82 -9.81 11.81
C ALA A 66 0.46 -9.50 10.99
N ALA A 67 0.58 -10.05 9.78
CA ALA A 67 1.71 -9.79 8.90
C ALA A 67 1.70 -8.34 8.39
N PHE A 68 0.51 -7.82 8.09
CA PHE A 68 0.32 -6.44 7.64
C PHE A 68 0.70 -5.42 8.72
N LEU A 69 0.32 -5.67 9.99
CA LEU A 69 0.72 -4.82 11.11
C LEU A 69 2.24 -4.77 11.28
N GLN A 70 2.92 -5.92 11.20
CA GLN A 70 4.38 -5.95 11.24
C GLN A 70 5.03 -5.20 10.08
N ARG A 71 4.38 -5.19 8.91
CA ARG A 71 4.84 -4.45 7.74
C ARG A 71 4.71 -2.94 7.91
N ILE A 72 3.61 -2.47 8.49
CA ILE A 72 3.43 -1.05 8.85
C ILE A 72 4.58 -0.60 9.78
N ASP A 73 4.87 -1.39 10.81
CA ASP A 73 5.95 -1.11 11.77
C ASP A 73 7.34 -1.08 11.10
N ARG A 74 7.65 -2.07 10.24
CA ARG A 74 8.91 -2.07 9.46
C ARG A 74 9.01 -0.91 8.47
N ALA A 75 7.88 -0.41 7.97
CA ALA A 75 7.82 0.78 7.13
C ALA A 75 8.01 2.09 7.93
N GLY A 76 8.03 2.02 9.27
CA GLY A 76 8.21 3.16 10.17
C GLY A 76 6.98 4.07 10.24
N LEU A 77 5.78 3.48 10.16
CA LEU A 77 4.49 4.18 10.12
C LEU A 77 3.64 3.92 11.36
#